data_AF-A0A3S4ZPF6-F1
#
_entry.id   AF-A0A3S4ZPF6-F1
#
_cell.length_a   1.000
_cell.length_b   1.000
_cell.length_c   1.000
_cell.angle_alpha   90.00
_cell.angle_beta   90.00
_cell.angle_gamma   90.00
#
_symmetry.space_group_name_H-M   'P 1'
#
loop_
_entity.id
_entity.type
_entity.pdbx_description
1 polymer ?
#
loop_
_entity_poly.entity_id
_entity_poly.type
_entity_poly.pdbx_seq_one_letter_code
_entity_poly.pdbx_strand_id
1 'polypeptide(L)'
;MTLDDLIYVISLLISLLCGPLICYARGNSKKPVSFLFVGISLFTLSLRSLDSLYFSEYLKKGKLIFFIGFRFIHIASFIWCFGYLGYFRTSYLFGHEIPTPHTNALQLLLTLRLIGLGFELHDSWLILSKLEKMDRKCAEWPELKLREKFCCISLNVFDIFCYSYCYIGLFTDMCEWPLGAQEPSNAPLQSRLQEASLFGIYVRTDEFFLQPFFYRFFYMFIMFVIFRARIYSAWKMSEAVCISARLGIYPSVSQPRSGAGPTRLDELE
;
A
#
# COMPACT_ATOMS: atom_id res chain seq x y z
N MET A 1 -11.47 16.95 -17.18
CA MET A 1 -11.49 16.07 -16.00
C MET A 1 -12.79 15.31 -16.04
N THR A 2 -12.76 13.98 -16.07
CA THR A 2 -13.99 13.18 -15.98
C THR A 2 -14.53 13.21 -14.54
N LEU A 3 -15.80 12.85 -14.34
CA LEU A 3 -16.38 12.74 -12.99
C LEU A 3 -15.58 11.76 -12.11
N ASP A 4 -15.04 10.70 -12.72
CA ASP A 4 -14.22 9.70 -12.02
C ASP A 4 -12.89 10.29 -11.54
N ASP A 5 -12.26 11.16 -12.34
CA ASP A 5 -11.03 11.86 -11.94
C ASP A 5 -11.30 12.82 -10.77
N LEU A 6 -12.47 13.46 -10.76
CA LEU A 6 -12.87 14.36 -9.68
C LEU A 6 -13.13 13.58 -8.37
N ILE A 7 -13.85 12.46 -8.44
CA ILE A 7 -14.10 11.59 -7.29
C ILE A 7 -12.77 11.10 -6.71
N TYR A 8 -11.84 10.66 -7.56
CA TYR A 8 -10.51 10.23 -7.13
C TYR A 8 -9.74 11.33 -6.38
N VAL A 9 -9.67 12.55 -6.94
CA VAL A 9 -8.95 13.67 -6.32
C VAL A 9 -9.59 14.06 -4.99
N ILE A 10 -10.91 14.09 -4.91
CA ILE A 10 -11.63 14.39 -3.66
C ILE A 10 -11.38 13.31 -2.62
N SER A 11 -11.47 12.03 -2.99
CA SER A 11 -11.14 10.89 -2.12
C SER A 11 -9.72 10.97 -1.56
N LEU A 12 -8.77 11.42 -2.38
CA LEU A 12 -7.36 11.56 -2.01
C LEU A 12 -7.11 12.77 -1.11
N LEU A 13 -7.82 13.88 -1.31
CA LEU A 13 -7.77 15.03 -0.39
C LEU A 13 -8.40 14.69 0.97
N ILE A 14 -9.50 13.96 0.98
CA ILE A 14 -10.16 13.49 2.21
C ILE A 14 -9.22 12.57 2.99
N SER A 15 -8.53 11.63 2.33
CA SER A 15 -7.60 10.73 3.01
C SER A 15 -6.44 11.46 3.68
N LEU A 16 -5.90 12.52 3.06
CA LEU A 16 -4.84 13.35 3.62
C LEU A 16 -5.29 14.08 4.91
N LEU A 17 -6.53 14.56 4.95
CA LEU A 17 -7.08 15.26 6.11
C LEU A 17 -7.49 14.30 7.24
N CYS A 18 -7.90 13.07 6.91
CA CYS A 18 -8.31 12.08 7.90
C CYS A 18 -7.19 11.62 8.82
N GLY A 19 -5.93 11.58 8.38
CA GLY A 19 -4.78 11.14 9.19
C GLY A 19 -4.62 11.92 10.49
N PRO A 20 -4.36 13.24 10.43
CA PRO A 20 -4.24 14.08 11.62
C PRO A 20 -5.50 14.09 12.48
N LEU A 21 -6.69 14.09 11.87
CA LEU A 21 -7.97 14.10 12.59
C LEU A 21 -8.18 12.84 13.44
N ILE A 22 -7.84 11.66 12.90
CA ILE A 22 -7.99 10.39 13.62
C ILE A 22 -6.93 10.27 14.73
N CYS A 23 -5.71 10.75 14.47
CA CYS A 23 -4.65 10.82 15.48
C CYS A 23 -4.99 11.78 16.62
N TYR A 24 -5.66 12.89 16.34
CA TYR A 24 -6.11 13.85 17.34
C TYR A 24 -7.34 13.36 18.14
N ALA A 25 -8.29 12.70 17.49
CA ALA A 25 -9.58 12.35 18.10
C ALA A 25 -9.58 11.05 18.93
N ARG A 26 -8.63 10.12 18.73
CA ARG A 26 -8.69 8.78 19.35
C ARG A 26 -7.36 8.31 19.95
N GLY A 27 -7.46 7.78 21.17
CA GLY A 27 -6.41 6.97 21.81
C GLY A 27 -6.07 5.70 21.02
N ASN A 28 -4.92 5.10 21.33
CA ASN A 28 -4.24 4.08 20.50
C ASN A 28 -5.13 2.89 20.07
N SER A 29 -6.05 2.43 20.93
CA SER A 29 -6.82 1.20 20.68
C SER A 29 -7.92 1.31 19.63
N LYS A 30 -8.39 2.51 19.24
CA LYS A 30 -9.51 2.67 18.29
C LYS A 30 -9.10 3.20 16.91
N LYS A 31 -7.80 3.44 16.70
CA LYS A 31 -7.22 3.91 15.44
C LYS A 31 -7.43 2.95 14.25
N PRO A 32 -7.18 1.62 14.35
CA PRO A 32 -7.31 0.72 13.20
C PRO A 32 -8.75 0.61 12.69
N VAL A 33 -9.73 0.64 13.59
CA VAL A 33 -11.16 0.61 13.22
C VAL A 33 -11.59 1.90 12.51
N SER A 34 -11.07 3.06 12.94
CA SER A 34 -11.31 4.33 12.27
C SER A 34 -10.70 4.37 10.86
N PHE A 35 -9.47 3.86 10.71
CA PHE A 35 -8.81 3.76 9.40
C PHE A 35 -9.52 2.79 8.45
N LEU A 36 -10.01 1.67 8.97
CA LEU A 36 -10.82 0.70 8.24
C LEU A 36 -12.12 1.33 7.72
N PHE A 37 -12.85 2.07 8.55
CA PHE A 37 -14.14 2.65 8.16
C PHE A 37 -13.97 3.70 7.05
N VAL A 38 -12.93 4.54 7.16
CA VAL A 38 -12.59 5.52 6.11
C VAL A 38 -12.16 4.79 4.83
N GLY A 39 -11.35 3.74 4.94
CA GLY A 39 -10.89 2.97 3.79
C GLY A 39 -12.01 2.24 3.06
N ILE A 40 -12.92 1.59 3.80
CA ILE A 40 -14.12 0.97 3.21
C ILE A 40 -15.00 2.04 2.58
N SER A 41 -15.23 3.17 3.25
CA SER A 41 -16.05 4.26 2.69
C SER A 41 -15.47 4.80 1.37
N LEU A 42 -14.15 5.01 1.31
CA LEU A 42 -13.47 5.46 0.10
C LEU A 42 -13.50 4.37 -0.98
N PHE A 43 -13.29 3.11 -0.61
CA PHE A 43 -13.36 1.97 -1.51
C PHE A 43 -14.76 1.82 -2.13
N THR A 44 -15.83 1.89 -1.34
CA THR A 44 -17.22 1.83 -1.80
C THR A 44 -17.64 3.04 -2.63
N LEU A 45 -17.05 4.21 -2.38
CA LEU A 45 -17.31 5.42 -3.18
C LEU A 45 -16.60 5.34 -4.54
N SER A 46 -15.42 4.70 -4.58
CA SER A 46 -14.59 4.57 -5.79
C SER A 46 -15.03 3.45 -6.72
N LEU A 47 -15.68 2.40 -6.20
CA LEU A 47 -16.20 1.30 -7.01
C LEU A 47 -17.68 1.52 -7.30
N ARG A 48 -18.02 1.69 -8.60
CA ARG A 48 -19.40 1.55 -9.05
C ARG A 48 -19.89 0.11 -8.72
N SER A 49 -21.15 -0.01 -8.36
CA SER A 49 -21.74 -1.07 -7.52
C SER A 49 -21.48 -2.55 -7.89
N LEU A 50 -21.13 -2.88 -9.13
CA LEU A 50 -20.96 -4.28 -9.57
C LEU A 50 -19.54 -4.83 -9.33
N ASP A 51 -18.50 -4.02 -9.52
CA ASP A 51 -17.10 -4.43 -9.28
C ASP A 51 -16.82 -4.72 -7.80
N SER A 52 -17.54 -4.02 -6.90
CA SER A 52 -17.45 -4.21 -5.45
C SER A 52 -17.91 -5.60 -4.99
N LEU A 53 -18.82 -6.25 -5.73
CA LEU A 53 -19.36 -7.57 -5.37
C LEU A 53 -18.35 -8.68 -5.69
N TYR A 54 -17.73 -8.64 -6.86
CA TYR A 54 -16.69 -9.60 -7.25
C TYR A 54 -15.43 -9.49 -6.39
N PHE A 55 -15.06 -8.26 -6.02
CA PHE A 55 -13.95 -8.01 -5.10
C PHE A 55 -14.23 -8.57 -3.69
N SER A 56 -15.45 -8.35 -3.17
CA SER A 56 -15.92 -8.86 -1.89
C SER A 56 -15.97 -10.40 -1.85
N GLU A 57 -16.44 -11.05 -2.91
CA GLU A 57 -16.43 -12.51 -3.02
C GLU A 57 -15.01 -13.10 -3.11
N TYR A 58 -14.11 -12.40 -3.78
CA TYR A 58 -12.72 -12.83 -3.93
C TYR A 58 -11.95 -12.80 -2.60
N LEU A 59 -12.15 -11.76 -1.78
CA LEU A 59 -11.58 -11.69 -0.43
C LEU A 59 -12.20 -12.68 0.55
N LYS A 60 -13.50 -13.00 0.41
CA LYS A 60 -14.13 -14.07 1.21
C LYS A 60 -13.47 -15.42 0.95
N LYS A 61 -13.06 -15.71 -0.30
CA LYS A 61 -12.32 -16.91 -0.68
C LYS A 61 -10.84 -16.87 -0.25
N GLY A 62 -10.25 -15.68 -0.16
CA GLY A 62 -8.90 -15.48 0.40
C GLY A 62 -8.74 -15.91 1.87
N LYS A 63 -9.85 -15.99 2.64
CA LYS A 63 -9.85 -16.58 3.99
C LYS A 63 -9.32 -18.02 4.01
N LEU A 64 -9.44 -18.76 2.90
CA LEU A 64 -8.97 -20.13 2.77
C LEU A 64 -7.43 -20.23 2.77
N ILE A 65 -6.73 -19.17 2.36
CA ILE A 65 -5.26 -19.13 2.28
C ILE A 65 -4.64 -19.11 3.67
N PHE A 66 -5.32 -18.54 4.66
CA PHE A 66 -4.86 -18.52 6.05
C PHE A 66 -5.07 -19.86 6.78
N PHE A 67 -5.85 -20.79 6.20
CA PHE A 67 -5.92 -22.17 6.69
C PHE A 67 -4.77 -23.04 6.14
N ILE A 68 -4.07 -22.58 5.09
CA ILE A 68 -2.86 -23.22 4.59
C ILE A 68 -1.73 -22.75 5.51
N GLY A 69 -1.18 -23.67 6.31
CA GLY A 69 -0.18 -23.34 7.33
C GLY A 69 0.95 -22.44 6.82
N PHE A 70 1.53 -21.64 7.72
CA PHE A 70 2.50 -20.56 7.45
C PHE A 70 3.74 -20.96 6.61
N ARG A 71 4.03 -22.26 6.47
CA ARG A 71 5.11 -22.76 5.62
C ARG A 71 4.90 -22.44 4.13
N PHE A 72 3.66 -22.46 3.63
CA PHE A 72 3.36 -22.28 2.20
C PHE A 72 2.48 -21.06 1.90
N ILE A 73 2.22 -20.22 2.91
CA ILE A 73 1.32 -19.08 2.81
C ILE A 73 1.76 -18.07 1.74
N HIS A 74 3.06 -17.83 1.59
CA HIS A 74 3.61 -16.90 0.59
C HIS A 74 3.34 -17.40 -0.84
N ILE A 75 3.55 -18.69 -1.12
CA ILE A 75 3.28 -19.31 -2.43
C ILE A 75 1.78 -19.32 -2.71
N ALA A 76 0.97 -19.72 -1.73
CA ALA A 76 -0.47 -19.76 -1.86
C ALA A 76 -1.06 -18.37 -2.12
N SER A 77 -0.59 -17.35 -1.38
CA SER A 77 -0.97 -15.95 -1.58
C SER A 77 -0.55 -15.46 -2.97
N PHE A 78 0.67 -15.75 -3.40
CA PHE A 78 1.18 -15.40 -4.72
C PHE A 78 0.32 -15.99 -5.85
N ILE A 79 0.11 -17.32 -5.86
CA ILE A 79 -0.67 -18.00 -6.90
C ILE A 79 -2.11 -17.49 -6.91
N TRP A 80 -2.72 -17.32 -5.75
CA TRP A 80 -4.08 -16.83 -5.64
C TRP A 80 -4.23 -15.41 -6.20
N CYS A 81 -3.39 -14.48 -5.77
CA CYS A 81 -3.45 -13.07 -6.16
C CYS A 81 -3.12 -12.86 -7.64
N PHE A 82 -2.10 -13.54 -8.17
CA PHE A 82 -1.78 -13.47 -9.60
C PHE A 82 -2.82 -14.16 -10.48
N GLY A 83 -3.37 -15.29 -10.03
CA GLY A 83 -4.46 -15.97 -10.73
C GLY A 83 -5.70 -15.08 -10.89
N TYR A 84 -5.99 -14.29 -9.86
CA TYR A 84 -7.06 -13.30 -9.89
C TYR A 84 -6.80 -12.11 -10.80
N LEU A 85 -5.57 -11.58 -10.81
CA LEU A 85 -5.19 -10.59 -11.80
C LEU A 85 -5.37 -11.15 -13.21
N GLY A 86 -4.91 -12.38 -13.44
CA GLY A 86 -5.08 -13.09 -14.70
C GLY A 86 -6.55 -13.16 -15.11
N TYR A 87 -7.42 -13.64 -14.22
CA TYR A 87 -8.86 -13.73 -14.45
C TYR A 87 -9.48 -12.39 -14.87
N PHE A 88 -9.22 -11.32 -14.12
CA PHE A 88 -9.76 -9.98 -14.43
C PHE A 88 -9.17 -9.38 -15.70
N ARG A 89 -7.93 -9.69 -16.06
CA ARG A 89 -7.33 -9.27 -17.33
C ARG A 89 -7.92 -10.01 -18.53
N THR A 90 -8.41 -11.23 -18.30
CA THR A 90 -9.12 -12.04 -19.30
C THR A 90 -10.65 -11.95 -19.19
N SER A 91 -11.20 -11.04 -18.38
CA SER A 91 -12.64 -10.97 -18.10
C SER A 91 -13.49 -10.77 -19.36
N TYR A 92 -12.93 -10.09 -20.36
CA TYR A 92 -13.54 -9.88 -21.68
C TYR A 92 -13.85 -11.19 -22.42
N LEU A 93 -13.05 -12.25 -22.21
CA LEU A 93 -13.30 -13.58 -22.80
C LEU A 93 -14.56 -14.23 -22.21
N PHE A 94 -14.92 -13.84 -20.99
CA PHE A 94 -16.08 -14.36 -20.27
C PHE A 94 -17.30 -13.42 -20.38
N GLY A 95 -17.26 -12.40 -21.24
CA GLY A 95 -18.35 -11.45 -21.43
C GLY A 95 -18.58 -10.47 -20.28
N HIS A 96 -17.62 -10.32 -19.36
CA HIS A 96 -17.70 -9.36 -18.26
C HIS A 96 -17.17 -7.99 -18.69
N GLU A 97 -17.66 -6.93 -18.05
CA GLU A 97 -17.21 -5.57 -18.31
C GLU A 97 -15.73 -5.37 -17.96
N ILE A 98 -15.05 -4.52 -18.73
CA ILE A 98 -13.65 -4.16 -18.48
C ILE A 98 -13.63 -3.23 -17.27
N PRO A 99 -12.85 -3.51 -16.22
CA PRO A 99 -12.82 -2.67 -15.03
C PRO A 99 -12.33 -1.26 -15.39
N THR A 100 -12.90 -0.26 -14.69
CA THR A 100 -12.46 1.13 -14.88
C THR A 100 -10.96 1.28 -14.58
N PRO A 101 -10.25 2.26 -15.18
CA PRO A 101 -8.82 2.48 -14.92
C PRO A 101 -8.49 2.62 -13.42
N HIS A 102 -9.39 3.23 -12.65
CA HIS A 102 -9.25 3.42 -11.20
C HIS A 102 -9.45 2.12 -10.43
N THR A 103 -10.50 1.34 -10.74
CA THR A 103 -10.73 0.00 -10.18
C THR A 103 -9.54 -0.92 -10.42
N ASN A 104 -9.00 -0.90 -11.64
CA ASN A 104 -7.86 -1.73 -12.02
C ASN A 104 -6.58 -1.37 -11.23
N ALA A 105 -6.35 -0.08 -10.96
CA ALA A 105 -5.22 0.36 -10.14
C ALA A 105 -5.38 -0.07 -8.68
N LEU A 106 -6.57 0.10 -8.09
CA LEU A 106 -6.87 -0.36 -6.72
C LEU A 106 -6.72 -1.88 -6.58
N GLN A 107 -7.21 -2.63 -7.56
CA GLN A 107 -7.10 -4.08 -7.60
C GLN A 107 -5.63 -4.54 -7.61
N LEU A 108 -4.78 -3.88 -8.42
CA LEU A 108 -3.35 -4.16 -8.47
C LEU A 108 -2.66 -3.84 -7.14
N LEU A 109 -2.91 -2.67 -6.55
CA LEU A 109 -2.29 -2.26 -5.28
C LEU A 109 -2.66 -3.21 -4.15
N LEU A 110 -3.95 -3.56 -4.04
CA LEU A 110 -4.45 -4.42 -2.98
C LEU A 110 -3.94 -5.87 -3.11
N THR A 111 -3.75 -6.36 -4.33
CA THR A 111 -3.19 -7.69 -4.57
C THR A 111 -1.71 -7.75 -4.24
N LEU A 112 -0.90 -6.75 -4.65
CA LEU A 112 0.50 -6.66 -4.26
C LEU A 112 0.67 -6.59 -2.74
N ARG A 113 -0.19 -5.83 -2.07
CA ARG A 113 -0.19 -5.70 -0.61
C ARG A 113 -0.48 -7.02 0.11
N LEU A 114 -1.45 -7.81 -0.38
CA LEU A 114 -1.77 -9.13 0.16
C LEU A 114 -0.67 -10.16 -0.09
N ILE A 115 0.02 -10.06 -1.24
CA ILE A 115 1.19 -10.89 -1.54
C ILE A 115 2.32 -10.54 -0.57
N GLY A 116 2.64 -9.25 -0.42
CA GLY A 116 3.67 -8.76 0.51
C GLY A 116 3.41 -9.22 1.94
N LEU A 117 2.18 -9.08 2.42
CA LEU A 117 1.76 -9.59 3.73
C LEU A 117 2.00 -11.11 3.87
N GLY A 118 1.73 -11.86 2.81
CA GLY A 118 1.99 -13.30 2.78
C GLY A 118 3.47 -13.66 2.94
N PHE A 119 4.36 -12.85 2.35
CA PHE A 119 5.82 -13.00 2.53
C PHE A 119 6.26 -12.62 3.95
N GLU A 120 5.76 -11.51 4.50
CA GLU A 120 6.09 -11.09 5.88
C GLU A 120 5.65 -12.09 6.95
N LEU A 121 4.46 -12.69 6.77
CA LEU A 121 3.98 -13.76 7.64
C LEU A 121 4.84 -15.02 7.56
N HIS A 122 5.31 -15.36 6.35
CA HIS A 122 6.20 -16.49 6.17
C HIS A 122 7.57 -16.25 6.83
N ASP A 123 8.13 -15.06 6.67
CA ASP A 123 9.40 -14.67 7.27
C ASP A 123 9.31 -14.64 8.80
N SER A 124 8.21 -14.11 9.34
CA SER A 124 7.91 -14.13 10.78
C SER A 124 7.87 -15.57 11.31
N TRP A 125 7.18 -16.47 10.60
CA TRP A 125 7.13 -17.89 10.96
C TRP A 125 8.51 -18.56 10.90
N LEU A 126 9.34 -18.23 9.91
CA LEU A 126 10.70 -18.76 9.78
C LEU A 126 11.59 -18.34 10.95
N ILE A 127 11.52 -17.08 11.37
CA ILE A 127 12.26 -16.56 12.53
C ILE A 127 11.83 -17.28 13.81
N LEU A 128 10.52 -17.37 14.06
CA LEU A 128 9.98 -18.07 15.24
C LEU A 128 10.38 -19.55 15.26
N SER A 129 10.30 -20.23 14.12
CA SER A 129 10.69 -21.64 13.99
C SER A 129 12.19 -21.88 14.20
N LYS A 130 13.04 -20.91 13.80
CA LYS A 130 14.48 -20.95 14.09
C LYS A 130 14.75 -20.74 15.57
N LEU A 131 14.06 -19.79 16.19
CA LEU A 131 14.24 -19.43 17.60
C LEU A 131 13.80 -20.58 18.53
N GLU A 132 12.76 -21.32 18.18
CA GLU A 132 12.30 -22.51 18.91
C GLU A 132 13.34 -23.66 18.91
N LYS A 133 14.06 -23.83 17.79
CA LYS A 133 15.05 -24.92 17.62
C LYS A 133 16.46 -24.54 18.09
N MET A 134 16.71 -23.26 18.31
CA MET A 134 18.05 -22.75 18.62
C MET A 134 18.32 -22.74 20.12
N ASP A 135 19.54 -23.14 20.50
CA ASP A 135 19.99 -23.00 21.89
C ASP A 135 20.19 -21.53 22.28
N ARG A 136 19.71 -21.17 23.47
CA ARG A 136 19.79 -19.80 24.02
C ARG A 136 21.21 -19.24 24.17
N LYS A 137 22.23 -20.10 24.15
CA LYS A 137 23.65 -19.72 24.27
C LYS A 137 24.32 -19.41 22.93
N CYS A 138 23.62 -19.61 21.82
CA CYS A 138 24.14 -19.30 20.50
C CYS A 138 24.36 -17.77 20.34
N ALA A 139 25.43 -17.37 19.68
CA ALA A 139 25.75 -15.96 19.44
C ALA A 139 24.66 -15.22 18.61
N GLU A 140 23.90 -15.95 17.79
CA GLU A 140 22.83 -15.41 16.93
C GLU A 140 21.49 -15.24 17.66
N TRP A 141 21.32 -15.86 18.84
CA TRP A 141 20.07 -15.82 19.60
C TRP A 141 19.59 -14.39 19.99
N PRO A 142 20.46 -13.49 20.51
CA PRO A 142 20.01 -12.14 20.87
C PRO A 142 19.52 -11.35 19.65
N GLU A 143 20.20 -11.44 18.50
CA GLU A 143 19.78 -10.75 17.27
C GLU A 143 18.41 -11.26 16.79
N LEU A 144 18.23 -12.58 16.75
CA LEU A 144 16.95 -13.18 16.33
C LEU A 144 15.80 -12.82 17.27
N LYS A 145 16.07 -12.71 18.57
CA LYS A 145 15.06 -12.29 19.55
C LYS A 145 14.67 -10.82 19.38
N LEU A 146 15.61 -9.95 19.02
CA LEU A 146 15.26 -8.58 18.65
C LEU A 146 14.43 -8.53 17.36
N ARG A 147 14.76 -9.34 16.36
CA ARG A 147 13.93 -9.47 15.15
C ARG A 147 12.53 -10.00 15.46
N GLU A 148 12.39 -10.92 16.40
CA GLU A 148 11.07 -11.36 16.89
C GLU A 148 10.28 -10.19 17.48
N LYS A 149 10.90 -9.40 18.35
CA LYS A 149 10.26 -8.25 19.01
C LYS A 149 9.91 -7.11 18.04
N PHE A 150 10.78 -6.85 17.06
CA PHE A 150 10.73 -5.66 16.20
C PHE A 150 10.38 -5.90 14.73
N CYS A 151 10.25 -7.15 14.29
CA CYS A 151 9.92 -7.46 12.89
C CYS A 151 8.83 -8.52 12.76
N CYS A 152 8.69 -9.46 13.71
CA CYS A 152 7.67 -10.49 13.59
C CYS A 152 6.27 -9.92 13.80
N ILE A 153 5.34 -10.38 12.96
CA ILE A 153 3.95 -9.95 12.98
C ILE A 153 3.07 -11.14 13.35
N SER A 154 2.34 -11.03 14.45
CA SER A 154 1.26 -11.96 14.80
C SER A 154 -0.07 -11.38 14.35
N LEU A 155 -0.67 -11.93 13.30
CA LEU A 155 -1.94 -11.41 12.77
C LEU A 155 -3.13 -12.29 13.16
N ASN A 156 -4.21 -11.63 13.58
CA ASN A 156 -5.54 -12.20 13.52
C ASN A 156 -6.18 -11.91 12.15
N VAL A 157 -7.20 -12.68 11.78
CA VAL A 157 -7.98 -12.47 10.54
C VAL A 157 -8.52 -11.05 10.47
N PHE A 158 -8.95 -10.50 11.61
CA PHE A 158 -9.42 -9.12 11.70
C PHE A 158 -8.33 -8.10 11.36
N ASP A 159 -7.10 -8.32 11.82
CA ASP A 159 -5.98 -7.42 11.57
C ASP A 159 -5.58 -7.43 10.09
N ILE A 160 -5.67 -8.59 9.43
CA ILE A 160 -5.49 -8.70 7.98
C ILE A 160 -6.55 -7.88 7.24
N PHE A 161 -7.82 -7.93 7.67
CA PHE A 161 -8.87 -7.10 7.08
C PHE A 161 -8.63 -5.61 7.31
N CYS A 162 -8.25 -5.22 8.53
CA CYS A 162 -7.90 -3.85 8.88
C CYS A 162 -6.73 -3.34 8.03
N TYR A 163 -5.68 -4.14 7.87
CA TYR A 163 -4.53 -3.84 7.05
C TYR A 163 -4.93 -3.70 5.58
N SER A 164 -5.59 -4.71 5.02
CA SER A 164 -5.98 -4.75 3.60
C SER A 164 -6.81 -3.54 3.18
N TYR A 165 -7.74 -3.11 4.02
CA TYR A 165 -8.63 -1.99 3.74
C TYR A 165 -8.24 -0.69 4.45
N CYS A 166 -7.04 -0.62 5.03
CA CYS A 166 -6.53 0.62 5.60
C CYS A 166 -6.35 1.63 4.47
N TYR A 167 -7.04 2.78 4.56
CA TYR A 167 -7.04 3.79 3.50
C TYR A 167 -5.63 4.32 3.18
N ILE A 168 -4.73 4.32 4.17
CA ILE A 168 -3.36 4.79 4.05
C ILE A 168 -2.69 3.97 2.96
N GLY A 169 -2.71 2.64 3.08
CA GLY A 169 -2.09 1.76 2.11
C GLY A 169 -2.98 1.31 0.93
N LEU A 170 -4.11 1.98 0.70
CA LEU A 170 -4.99 1.70 -0.44
C LEU A 170 -4.52 2.44 -1.71
N PHE A 171 -3.85 3.57 -1.52
CA PHE A 171 -3.26 4.41 -2.57
C PHE A 171 -1.73 4.54 -2.44
N THR A 172 -1.14 3.88 -1.46
CA THR A 172 0.28 3.93 -1.09
C THR A 172 0.71 2.53 -0.69
N ASP A 173 1.94 2.11 -0.98
CA ASP A 173 2.41 0.78 -0.57
C ASP A 173 3.66 0.98 0.29
N MET A 174 3.51 0.93 1.62
CA MET A 174 4.61 0.74 2.57
C MET A 174 4.09 0.16 3.90
N CYS A 175 4.89 -0.76 4.45
CA CYS A 175 4.56 -1.64 5.57
C CYS A 175 4.30 -0.89 6.89
N GLU A 176 3.28 -1.36 7.63
CA GLU A 176 2.90 -0.85 8.96
C GLU A 176 3.78 -1.46 10.08
N TRP A 177 4.15 -0.64 11.08
CA TRP A 177 4.74 -1.04 12.37
C TRP A 177 3.91 -0.42 13.51
N PRO A 178 3.78 -1.01 14.73
CA PRO A 178 2.82 -0.57 15.72
C PRO A 178 3.20 0.74 16.43
N LEU A 179 2.14 1.37 16.90
CA LEU A 179 2.04 2.74 17.38
C LEU A 179 2.75 2.97 18.72
N GLY A 180 3.84 3.74 18.70
CA GLY A 180 4.51 4.22 19.92
C GLY A 180 5.57 5.31 19.75
N ALA A 181 5.69 5.95 18.58
CA ALA A 181 6.74 6.93 18.34
C ALA A 181 6.35 8.37 18.73
N GLN A 182 7.29 9.06 19.36
CA GLN A 182 7.23 10.47 19.78
C GLN A 182 6.97 11.42 18.60
N GLU A 183 6.30 12.52 18.88
CA GLU A 183 5.85 13.53 17.89
C GLU A 183 7.02 14.27 17.22
N PRO A 184 7.05 14.38 15.88
CA PRO A 184 7.88 15.37 15.21
C PRO A 184 7.06 16.57 14.71
N SER A 185 7.75 17.71 14.62
CA SER A 185 7.25 19.00 14.14
C SER A 185 6.70 18.95 12.71
N ASN A 186 5.64 19.72 12.44
CA ASN A 186 4.87 19.82 11.18
C ASN A 186 5.68 20.26 9.93
N ALA A 187 6.97 20.55 10.08
CA ALA A 187 7.84 21.06 9.02
C ALA A 187 8.00 20.18 7.75
N PRO A 188 7.98 18.83 7.78
CA PRO A 188 8.23 18.04 6.58
C PRO A 188 7.02 17.93 5.63
N LEU A 189 5.79 18.14 6.13
CA LEU A 189 4.56 17.94 5.36
C LEU A 189 4.35 19.00 4.27
N GLN A 190 4.68 20.26 4.58
CA GLN A 190 4.42 21.39 3.69
C GLN A 190 5.31 21.38 2.44
N SER A 191 6.53 20.82 2.56
CA SER A 191 7.48 20.72 1.45
C SER A 191 7.11 19.71 0.35
N ARG A 192 6.19 18.78 0.64
CA ARG A 192 5.89 17.63 -0.25
C ARG A 192 4.60 17.75 -1.05
N LEU A 193 3.78 18.77 -0.78
CA LEU A 193 2.44 18.90 -1.36
C LEU A 193 2.38 19.63 -2.71
N GLN A 194 3.48 20.25 -3.16
CA GLN A 194 3.42 21.35 -4.13
C GLN A 194 3.62 20.97 -5.61
N GLU A 195 3.55 19.68 -5.99
CA GLU A 195 3.85 19.25 -7.36
C GLU A 195 2.75 18.35 -7.96
N ALA A 196 1.80 18.91 -8.70
CA ALA A 196 0.89 18.13 -9.54
C ALA A 196 0.55 18.90 -10.84
N SER A 197 0.90 18.34 -12.00
CA SER A 197 0.71 18.98 -13.32
C SER A 197 -0.35 18.30 -14.21
N LEU A 198 -1.04 19.09 -15.06
CA LEU A 198 -2.26 18.80 -15.85
C LEU A 198 -2.04 18.85 -17.39
N PHE A 199 -1.27 17.94 -18.01
CA PHE A 199 -0.89 18.09 -19.45
C PHE A 199 -1.08 16.87 -20.38
N GLY A 200 -1.80 15.81 -19.99
CA GLY A 200 -1.76 14.51 -20.69
C GLY A 200 -2.64 14.28 -21.95
N ILE A 201 -3.39 15.27 -22.48
CA ILE A 201 -4.52 14.97 -23.40
C ILE A 201 -4.14 14.94 -24.89
N TYR A 202 -3.14 15.72 -25.34
CA TYR A 202 -2.86 15.93 -26.77
C TYR A 202 -2.11 14.77 -27.49
N VAL A 203 -1.48 13.82 -26.77
CA VAL A 203 -0.79 12.67 -27.44
C VAL A 203 -1.75 11.73 -28.16
N ARG A 204 -3.01 11.65 -27.70
CA ARG A 204 -3.95 10.61 -28.14
C ARG A 204 -4.67 10.89 -29.45
N THR A 205 -4.45 12.06 -30.05
CA THR A 205 -5.12 12.48 -31.30
C THR A 205 -4.36 12.01 -32.54
N ASP A 206 -5.10 11.60 -33.58
CA ASP A 206 -4.53 11.15 -34.86
C ASP A 206 -3.65 12.22 -35.53
N GLU A 207 -3.95 13.50 -35.28
CA GLU A 207 -3.16 14.66 -35.74
C GLU A 207 -1.70 14.64 -35.25
N PHE A 208 -1.43 14.07 -34.08
CA PHE A 208 -0.07 13.95 -33.55
C PHE A 208 0.78 13.01 -34.41
N PHE A 209 0.16 11.97 -34.97
CA PHE A 209 0.81 11.00 -35.86
C PHE A 209 1.05 11.52 -37.28
N LEU A 210 0.66 12.77 -37.58
CA LEU A 210 0.96 13.44 -38.84
C LEU A 210 2.14 14.43 -38.72
N GLN A 211 2.57 14.75 -37.49
CA GLN A 211 3.63 15.74 -37.24
C GLN A 211 5.04 15.23 -37.63
N PRO A 212 6.03 16.09 -37.90
CA PRO A 212 7.38 15.64 -38.23
C PRO A 212 8.06 14.91 -37.05
N PHE A 213 9.04 14.05 -37.35
CA PHE A 213 9.72 13.20 -36.37
C PHE A 213 10.24 13.97 -35.15
N PHE A 214 10.98 15.07 -35.37
CA PHE A 214 11.57 15.84 -34.27
C PHE A 214 10.52 16.45 -33.34
N TYR A 215 9.36 16.85 -33.86
CA TYR A 215 8.25 17.32 -33.04
C TYR A 215 7.72 16.20 -32.14
N ARG A 216 7.51 15.00 -32.69
CA ARG A 216 7.07 13.83 -31.90
C ARG A 216 8.11 13.42 -30.87
N PHE A 217 9.40 13.44 -31.23
CA PHE A 217 10.49 13.07 -30.33
C PHE A 217 10.60 14.03 -29.14
N PHE A 218 10.56 15.34 -29.40
CA PHE A 218 10.56 16.35 -28.34
C PHE A 218 9.32 16.21 -27.45
N TYR A 219 8.15 15.95 -28.03
CA TYR A 219 6.93 15.74 -27.27
C TYR A 219 6.96 14.44 -26.44
N MET A 220 7.58 13.37 -26.94
CA MET A 220 7.83 12.15 -26.16
C MET A 220 8.72 12.42 -24.94
N PHE A 221 9.76 13.25 -25.09
CA PHE A 221 10.59 13.67 -23.96
C PHE A 221 9.78 14.44 -22.91
N ILE A 222 8.94 15.40 -23.33
CA ILE A 222 8.05 16.14 -22.43
C ILE A 222 7.08 15.18 -21.70
N MET A 223 6.46 14.25 -22.43
CA MET A 223 5.53 13.28 -21.84
C MET A 223 6.24 12.34 -20.85
N PHE A 224 7.48 11.94 -21.14
CA PHE A 224 8.30 11.17 -20.20
C PHE A 224 8.55 11.94 -18.90
N VAL A 225 8.92 13.23 -18.99
CA VAL A 225 9.12 14.08 -17.81
C VAL A 225 7.82 14.24 -17.02
N ILE A 226 6.69 14.47 -17.69
CA ILE A 226 5.38 14.58 -17.03
C ILE A 226 4.99 13.27 -16.33
N PHE A 227 5.16 12.14 -17.01
CA PHE A 227 4.81 10.83 -16.44
C PHE A 227 5.68 10.52 -15.22
N ARG A 228 6.98 10.81 -15.31
CA ARG A 228 7.94 10.66 -14.21
C ARG A 228 7.59 11.59 -13.04
N ALA A 229 7.27 12.85 -13.31
CA ALA A 229 6.83 13.81 -12.29
C ALA A 229 5.54 13.36 -11.60
N ARG A 230 4.56 12.82 -12.35
CA ARG A 230 3.31 12.29 -11.81
C ARG A 230 3.50 11.09 -10.89
N ILE A 231 4.41 10.19 -11.24
CA ILE A 231 4.76 9.05 -10.37
C ILE A 231 5.45 9.55 -9.10
N TYR A 232 6.40 10.47 -9.23
CA TYR A 232 7.09 11.03 -8.06
C TYR A 232 6.15 11.78 -7.13
N SER A 233 5.23 12.59 -7.66
CA SER A 233 4.27 13.30 -6.82
C SER A 233 3.32 12.35 -6.12
N ALA A 234 2.86 11.28 -6.78
CA ALA A 234 2.07 10.23 -6.15
C ALA A 234 2.84 9.57 -4.98
N TRP A 235 4.12 9.23 -5.17
CA TRP A 235 4.95 8.67 -4.09
C TRP A 235 5.23 9.65 -2.96
N LYS A 236 5.40 10.95 -3.26
CA LYS A 236 5.58 11.98 -2.23
C LYS A 236 4.32 12.27 -1.44
N MET A 237 3.17 12.30 -2.10
CA MET A 237 1.89 12.44 -1.42
C MET A 237 1.58 11.21 -0.56
N SER A 238 1.96 10.04 -1.06
CA SER A 238 1.91 8.78 -0.34
C SER A 238 2.69 8.82 0.97
N GLU A 239 3.97 9.21 0.90
CA GLU A 239 4.84 9.41 2.06
C GLU A 239 4.25 10.43 3.05
N ALA A 240 3.68 11.53 2.54
CA ALA A 240 3.03 12.55 3.35
C ALA A 240 1.80 12.01 4.11
N VAL A 241 0.97 11.17 3.49
CA VAL A 241 -0.18 10.52 4.15
C VAL A 241 0.30 9.63 5.29
N CYS A 242 1.34 8.81 5.08
CA CYS A 242 1.91 7.96 6.13
C CYS A 242 2.45 8.77 7.31
N ILE A 243 3.23 9.82 7.04
CA ILE A 243 3.76 10.71 8.07
C ILE A 243 2.62 11.41 8.83
N SER A 244 1.58 11.84 8.13
CA SER A 244 0.40 12.47 8.75
C SER A 244 -0.34 11.52 9.70
N ALA A 245 -0.31 10.22 9.41
CA ALA A 245 -0.84 9.15 10.25
C ALA A 245 0.17 8.65 11.31
N ARG A 246 1.35 9.28 11.41
CA ARG A 246 2.46 8.92 12.30
C ARG A 246 3.03 7.52 12.03
N LEU A 247 2.99 7.07 10.78
CA LEU A 247 3.57 5.80 10.32
C LEU A 247 4.89 6.06 9.58
N GLY A 248 5.83 5.12 9.68
CA GLY A 248 7.13 5.19 8.98
C GLY A 248 8.13 6.18 9.56
N ILE A 249 7.89 6.69 10.78
CA ILE A 249 8.79 7.61 11.47
C ILE A 249 9.59 6.82 12.50
N TYR A 250 10.90 6.73 12.28
CA TYR A 250 11.82 6.02 13.16
C TYR A 250 12.71 7.02 13.92
N PRO A 251 13.05 6.75 15.19
CA PRO A 251 14.01 7.58 15.90
C PRO A 251 15.39 7.44 15.25
N SER A 252 16.15 8.53 15.23
CA SER A 252 17.45 8.60 14.51
C SER A 252 18.47 7.57 14.98
N VAL A 253 18.37 7.12 16.24
CA VAL A 253 19.20 6.07 16.83
C VAL A 253 19.11 4.74 16.07
N SER A 254 17.94 4.42 15.51
CA SER A 254 17.72 3.16 14.79
C SER A 254 18.42 3.05 13.41
N GLN A 255 19.06 4.14 12.96
CA GLN A 255 19.76 4.24 11.67
C GLN A 255 18.93 3.65 10.50
N PRO A 256 17.73 4.19 10.22
CA PRO A 256 16.85 3.62 9.22
C PRO A 256 17.47 3.71 7.82
N ARG A 257 17.31 2.66 7.01
CA ARG A 257 17.74 2.63 5.60
C ARG A 257 16.53 2.57 4.67
N SER A 258 16.66 3.19 3.51
CA SER A 258 15.62 3.15 2.47
C SER A 258 15.26 1.71 2.12
N GLY A 259 13.99 1.34 2.28
CA GLY A 259 13.47 0.00 1.95
C GLY A 259 13.78 -1.12 2.97
N ALA A 260 14.55 -0.85 4.02
CA ALA A 260 14.92 -1.86 5.03
C ALA A 260 14.44 -1.51 6.45
N GLY A 261 13.88 -0.32 6.66
CA GLY A 261 13.43 0.12 7.98
C GLY A 261 14.61 0.35 8.95
N PRO A 262 14.39 0.24 10.28
CA PRO A 262 15.44 0.41 11.29
C PRO A 262 16.46 -0.72 11.19
N THR A 263 17.76 -0.39 11.11
CA THR A 263 18.82 -1.40 11.00
C THR A 263 19.51 -1.72 12.32
N ARG A 264 19.53 -0.79 13.27
CA ARG A 264 20.02 -1.03 14.64
C ARG A 264 18.85 -1.26 15.56
N LEU A 265 18.49 -2.53 15.75
CA LEU A 265 17.40 -2.92 16.65
C LEU A 265 17.84 -2.84 18.12
N ASP A 266 19.13 -3.05 18.40
CA ASP A 266 19.69 -3.03 19.77
C ASP A 266 19.51 -1.67 20.46
N GLU A 267 19.50 -0.59 19.68
CA GLU A 267 19.32 0.78 20.18
C GLU A 267 17.84 1.16 20.41
N LEU A 268 16.90 0.27 20.09
CA LEU A 268 15.45 0.46 20.24
C LEU A 268 14.87 -0.23 21.48
N GLU A 269 15.67 -1.03 22.19
CA GLU A 269 15.30 -1.68 23.46
C GLU A 269 15.40 -0.74 24.66
#